data_AF-A0A368TLB7-F1
#
_entry.id   AF-A0A368TLB7-F1
#
_cell.length_a   1.000
_cell.length_b   1.000
_cell.length_c   1.000
_cell.angle_alpha   90.00
_cell.angle_beta   90.00
_cell.angle_gamma   90.00
#
_symmetry.space_group_name_H-M   'P 1'
#
loop_
_entity.id
_entity.type
_entity.pdbx_description
1 polymer ?
#
loop_
_entity_poly.entity_id
_entity_poly.type
_entity_poly.pdbx_seq_one_letter_code
_entity_poly.pdbx_strand_id
1 'polypeptide(L)'
;MKKYVGNGTPFTMCDTLAGQARCFPRGLDIMAVLGSERAEAIVIEEGDTKYEGLNTSYDKQLKKLKSRFAGFNRSDWNRNLYWSWLYALKPLLNGFGDGHQTFMQTKAWQEKELQTSLASWAELRHDTILYAKQSYTPSLESAGPQQEQPKPKPVVGYVEPVPEFYARLLALTEMTENGLMDLDVLSETEKARLHSLERILERLIAISKAEQENEELTENDYEFKQPMNERLTDQKWKEMLKTDPPDRPEWILK
;
A
#
# COMPACT_ATOMS: atom_id res chain seq x y z
N MET A 1 9.81 36.69 -14.12
CA MET A 1 10.42 37.27 -12.91
C MET A 1 9.99 36.45 -11.71
N LYS A 2 10.97 36.00 -10.91
CA LYS A 2 10.96 34.99 -9.83
C LYS A 2 9.89 33.88 -9.93
N LYS A 3 10.24 32.81 -10.62
CA LYS A 3 9.45 31.56 -10.65
C LYS A 3 9.72 30.66 -9.44
N TYR A 4 10.90 30.77 -8.84
CA TYR A 4 11.27 30.19 -7.55
C TYR A 4 11.60 31.32 -6.56
N VAL A 5 11.11 31.22 -5.33
CA VAL A 5 11.24 32.25 -4.28
C VAL A 5 11.98 31.75 -3.03
N GLY A 6 12.47 30.51 -3.05
CA GLY A 6 13.29 29.96 -1.96
C GLY A 6 14.77 30.30 -2.07
N ASN A 7 15.55 29.85 -1.07
CA ASN A 7 16.98 30.13 -0.96
C ASN A 7 17.87 28.95 -1.38
N GLY A 8 17.30 27.85 -1.88
CA GLY A 8 18.02 26.62 -2.23
C GLY A 8 17.88 26.18 -3.68
N THR A 9 18.37 24.99 -3.99
CA THR A 9 18.20 24.32 -5.29
C THR A 9 17.37 23.06 -5.11
N PRO A 10 16.03 23.16 -5.07
CA PRO A 10 15.19 22.02 -4.76
C PRO A 10 15.14 21.05 -5.94
N PHE A 11 14.79 19.78 -5.67
CA PHE A 11 14.89 18.69 -6.64
C PHE A 11 14.12 18.93 -7.93
N THR A 12 12.96 19.57 -7.86
CA THR A 12 12.09 19.81 -9.04
C THR A 12 12.49 21.01 -9.88
N MET A 13 13.53 21.75 -9.48
CA MET A 13 13.95 22.97 -10.17
C MET A 13 14.76 22.65 -11.43
N CYS A 14 14.45 23.33 -12.53
CA CYS A 14 15.34 23.39 -13.68
C CYS A 14 15.40 24.81 -14.28
N ASP A 15 16.50 25.09 -14.97
CA ASP A 15 16.69 26.35 -15.69
C ASP A 15 15.90 26.33 -17.00
N THR A 16 15.04 27.34 -17.18
CA THR A 16 14.29 27.57 -18.42
C THR A 16 14.70 28.91 -19.03
N LEU A 17 14.37 29.13 -20.30
CA LEU A 17 14.57 30.44 -20.96
C LEU A 17 13.88 31.61 -20.22
N ALA A 18 12.89 31.30 -19.36
CA ALA A 18 12.16 32.26 -18.55
C ALA A 18 12.55 32.24 -17.06
N GLY A 19 13.71 31.67 -16.72
CA GLY A 19 14.27 31.52 -15.38
C GLY A 19 13.99 30.17 -14.73
N GLN A 20 14.54 29.97 -13.53
CA GLN A 20 14.37 28.76 -12.71
C GLN A 20 12.90 28.45 -12.44
N ALA A 21 12.43 27.26 -12.81
CA ALA A 21 11.03 26.86 -12.66
C ALA A 21 10.91 25.45 -12.09
N ARG A 22 9.71 25.09 -11.60
CA ARG A 22 9.36 23.71 -11.28
C ARG A 22 9.10 22.94 -12.59
N CYS A 23 9.96 21.99 -12.91
CA CYS A 23 9.95 21.36 -14.23
C CYS A 23 9.24 20.02 -14.30
N PHE A 24 9.02 19.38 -13.15
CA PHE A 24 8.26 18.14 -13.07
C PHE A 24 7.60 17.99 -11.69
N PRO A 25 6.45 17.30 -11.62
CA PRO A 25 5.85 16.90 -10.36
C PRO A 25 6.56 15.68 -9.76
N ARG A 26 6.37 15.45 -8.46
CA ARG A 26 6.82 14.26 -7.74
C ARG A 26 5.65 13.36 -7.37
N GLY A 27 5.90 12.08 -7.13
CA GLY A 27 4.88 11.19 -6.55
C GLY A 27 4.30 11.72 -5.23
N LEU A 28 5.14 12.43 -4.45
CA LEU A 28 4.71 13.12 -3.22
C LEU A 28 3.60 14.16 -3.46
N ASP A 29 3.57 14.83 -4.63
CA ASP A 29 2.48 15.77 -4.95
C ASP A 29 1.14 15.03 -5.03
N ILE A 30 1.14 13.81 -5.60
CA ILE A 30 -0.07 12.99 -5.70
C ILE A 30 -0.48 12.52 -4.30
N MET A 31 0.45 12.02 -3.50
CA MET A 31 0.14 11.56 -2.14
C MET A 31 -0.39 12.72 -1.28
N ALA A 32 0.16 13.93 -1.43
CA ALA A 32 -0.36 15.14 -0.78
C ALA A 32 -1.79 15.48 -1.25
N VAL A 33 -2.10 15.34 -2.55
CA VAL A 33 -3.47 15.51 -3.07
C VAL A 33 -4.43 14.45 -2.51
N LEU A 34 -3.97 13.21 -2.33
CA LEU A 34 -4.76 12.11 -1.77
C LEU A 34 -4.96 12.22 -0.24
N GLY A 35 -4.28 13.15 0.42
CA GLY A 35 -4.47 13.49 1.83
C GLY A 35 -3.29 13.19 2.74
N SER A 36 -2.13 12.79 2.20
CA SER A 36 -0.93 12.56 3.00
C SER A 36 -0.32 13.87 3.50
N GLU A 37 -0.50 14.15 4.79
CA GLU A 37 0.15 15.28 5.45
C GLU A 37 1.67 15.11 5.47
N ARG A 38 2.16 13.88 5.64
CA ARG A 38 3.61 13.61 5.61
C ARG A 38 4.22 13.90 4.24
N ALA A 39 3.54 13.54 3.15
CA ALA A 39 4.02 13.86 1.80
C ALA A 39 4.12 15.38 1.58
N GLU A 40 3.11 16.13 2.03
CA GLU A 40 3.11 17.59 1.95
C GLU A 40 4.25 18.19 2.78
N ALA A 41 4.48 17.69 4.00
CA ALA A 41 5.59 18.11 4.86
C ALA A 41 6.95 17.89 4.18
N ILE A 42 7.19 16.74 3.56
CA ILE A 42 8.46 16.45 2.87
C ILE A 42 8.70 17.44 1.71
N VAL A 43 7.68 17.69 0.88
CA VAL A 43 7.81 18.63 -0.25
C VAL A 43 8.09 20.06 0.25
N ILE A 44 7.53 20.46 1.39
CA ILE A 44 7.81 21.75 2.04
C ILE A 44 9.23 21.80 2.60
N GLU A 45 9.63 20.77 3.35
CA GLU A 45 10.96 20.62 3.98
C GLU A 45 12.08 20.69 2.93
N GLU A 46 11.89 20.05 1.78
CA GLU A 46 12.85 20.03 0.67
C GLU A 46 12.80 21.31 -0.20
N GLY A 47 11.93 22.26 0.14
CA GLY A 47 11.81 23.54 -0.57
C GLY A 47 11.14 23.46 -1.94
N ASP A 48 10.54 22.32 -2.30
CA ASP A 48 9.88 22.05 -3.58
C ASP A 48 8.50 22.74 -3.72
N THR A 49 8.08 23.49 -2.70
CA THR A 49 6.82 24.29 -2.73
C THR A 49 7.03 25.76 -3.05
N LYS A 50 8.27 26.26 -3.02
CA LYS A 50 8.58 27.70 -3.11
C LYS A 50 8.56 28.23 -4.55
N TYR A 51 7.48 27.93 -5.28
CA TYR A 51 7.29 28.35 -6.67
C TYR A 51 6.07 29.28 -6.81
N GLU A 52 6.31 30.45 -7.42
CA GLU A 52 5.31 31.49 -7.63
C GLU A 52 5.30 31.94 -9.10
N GLY A 53 4.13 32.37 -9.57
CA GLY A 53 3.93 32.93 -10.89
C GLY A 53 2.88 34.04 -10.84
N LEU A 54 2.74 34.78 -11.94
CA LEU A 54 1.90 35.99 -12.00
C LEU A 54 0.49 35.81 -11.41
N ASN A 55 -0.14 34.66 -11.66
CA ASN A 55 -1.47 34.30 -11.16
C ASN A 55 -1.56 32.88 -10.56
N THR A 56 -0.42 32.26 -10.26
CA THR A 56 -0.38 30.86 -9.82
C THR A 56 0.74 30.66 -8.80
N SER A 57 0.62 29.63 -7.97
CA SER A 57 1.68 29.18 -7.06
C SER A 57 1.48 27.69 -6.82
N TYR A 58 2.52 27.03 -6.29
CA TYR A 58 2.39 25.63 -5.88
C TYR A 58 1.16 25.42 -4.97
N ASP A 59 1.04 26.23 -3.91
CA ASP A 59 -0.06 26.11 -2.93
C ASP A 59 -1.44 26.32 -3.56
N LYS A 60 -1.57 27.28 -4.50
CA LYS A 60 -2.83 27.49 -5.25
C LYS A 60 -3.19 26.27 -6.07
N GLN A 61 -2.23 25.66 -6.75
CA GLN A 61 -2.45 24.47 -7.57
C GLN A 61 -2.77 23.24 -6.71
N LEU A 62 -2.02 23.03 -5.62
CA LEU A 62 -2.27 21.93 -4.69
C LEU A 62 -3.66 22.06 -4.05
N LYS A 63 -4.03 23.25 -3.56
CA LYS A 63 -5.36 23.51 -3.00
C LYS A 63 -6.49 23.27 -4.02
N LYS A 64 -6.30 23.70 -5.27
CA LYS A 64 -7.25 23.44 -6.36
C LYS A 64 -7.42 21.93 -6.60
N LEU A 65 -6.34 21.17 -6.61
CA LEU A 65 -6.37 19.72 -6.79
C LEU A 65 -7.01 19.00 -5.60
N LYS A 66 -6.61 19.33 -4.37
CA LYS A 66 -7.24 18.82 -3.14
C LYS A 66 -8.74 19.09 -3.12
N SER A 67 -9.17 20.31 -3.45
CA SER A 67 -10.59 20.67 -3.51
C SER A 67 -11.34 19.89 -4.59
N ARG A 68 -10.72 19.63 -5.74
CA ARG A 68 -11.32 18.82 -6.80
C ARG A 68 -11.52 17.37 -6.35
N PHE A 69 -10.50 16.77 -5.73
CA PHE A 69 -10.52 15.38 -5.29
C PHE A 69 -11.44 15.18 -4.07
N ALA A 70 -11.55 16.19 -3.20
CA ALA A 70 -12.51 16.18 -2.10
C ALA A 70 -13.97 16.15 -2.59
N GLY A 71 -14.25 16.59 -3.82
CA GLY A 71 -15.58 16.53 -4.43
C GLY A 71 -15.92 15.19 -5.09
N PHE A 72 -15.00 14.22 -5.14
CA PHE A 72 -15.25 12.93 -5.77
C PHE A 72 -16.13 12.05 -4.89
N ASN A 73 -17.20 11.51 -5.48
CA ASN A 73 -18.05 10.52 -4.83
C ASN A 73 -17.54 9.08 -5.06
N ARG A 74 -18.26 8.08 -4.55
CA ARG A 74 -17.88 6.66 -4.71
C ARG A 74 -17.83 6.22 -6.18
N SER A 75 -18.76 6.70 -7.01
CA SER A 75 -18.78 6.38 -8.45
C SER A 75 -17.56 6.99 -9.16
N ASP A 76 -17.18 8.22 -8.80
CA ASP A 76 -15.97 8.85 -9.31
C ASP A 76 -14.70 8.07 -8.99
N TRP A 77 -14.61 7.54 -7.77
CA TRP A 77 -13.47 6.73 -7.34
C TRP A 77 -13.47 5.33 -7.96
N ASN A 78 -14.64 4.76 -8.22
CA ASN A 78 -14.78 3.41 -8.75
C ASN A 78 -15.04 3.37 -10.27
N ARG A 79 -14.75 4.45 -11.00
CA ARG A 79 -15.07 4.56 -12.43
C ARG A 79 -14.30 3.58 -13.32
N ASN A 80 -13.11 3.16 -12.89
CA ASN A 80 -12.27 2.16 -13.56
C ASN A 80 -11.18 1.66 -12.60
N LEU A 81 -10.47 0.60 -13.02
CA LEU A 81 -9.42 -0.06 -12.24
C LEU A 81 -8.39 0.91 -11.68
N TYR A 82 -7.91 1.86 -12.49
CA TYR A 82 -6.89 2.83 -12.08
C TYR A 82 -7.37 3.73 -10.93
N TRP A 83 -8.59 4.27 -11.04
CA TRP A 83 -9.16 5.12 -9.99
C TRP A 83 -9.47 4.33 -8.73
N SER A 84 -9.99 3.11 -8.87
CA SER A 84 -10.26 2.22 -7.74
C SER A 84 -8.98 1.82 -7.02
N TRP A 85 -7.88 1.60 -7.74
CA TRP A 85 -6.57 1.30 -7.15
C TRP A 85 -6.01 2.50 -6.37
N LEU A 86 -6.06 3.71 -6.94
CA LEU A 86 -5.69 4.93 -6.21
C LEU A 86 -6.56 5.14 -4.98
N TYR A 87 -7.85 4.83 -5.09
CA TYR A 87 -8.77 4.88 -3.97
C TYR A 87 -8.36 3.86 -2.90
N ALA A 88 -7.98 2.64 -3.27
CA ALA A 88 -7.52 1.62 -2.34
C ALA A 88 -6.32 2.09 -1.52
N LEU A 89 -5.36 2.84 -2.09
CA LEU A 89 -4.19 3.34 -1.36
C LEU A 89 -4.49 4.45 -0.33
N LYS A 90 -5.59 5.19 -0.50
CA LYS A 90 -5.87 6.39 0.30
C LYS A 90 -5.90 6.15 1.84
N PRO A 91 -6.44 5.05 2.39
CA PRO A 91 -6.43 4.78 3.82
C PRO A 91 -5.03 4.67 4.42
N LEU A 92 -4.03 4.23 3.65
CA LEU A 92 -2.63 4.14 4.10
C LEU A 92 -2.01 5.53 4.36
N LEU A 93 -2.53 6.56 3.69
CA LEU A 93 -1.99 7.92 3.74
C LEU A 93 -2.55 8.76 4.89
N ASN A 94 -3.57 8.27 5.59
CA ASN A 94 -4.17 8.98 6.71
C ASN A 94 -3.25 8.94 7.94
N GLY A 95 -3.34 9.94 8.81
CA GLY A 95 -2.73 9.86 10.13
C GLY A 95 -3.43 8.80 10.99
N PHE A 96 -2.67 7.85 11.53
CA PHE A 96 -3.15 6.92 12.54
C PHE A 96 -3.10 7.61 13.90
N GLY A 97 -4.26 8.02 14.41
CA GLY A 97 -4.40 8.66 15.72
C GLY A 97 -4.88 7.69 16.80
N ASP A 98 -5.55 8.24 17.82
CA ASP A 98 -6.17 7.47 18.91
C ASP A 98 -7.04 6.33 18.36
N GLY A 99 -6.92 5.14 18.99
CA GLY A 99 -7.59 3.91 18.55
C GLY A 99 -6.75 3.00 17.64
N HIS A 100 -5.56 3.44 17.23
CA HIS A 100 -4.59 2.60 16.52
C HIS A 100 -3.40 2.25 17.41
N GLN A 101 -2.70 1.18 17.08
CA GLN A 101 -1.50 0.71 17.78
C GLN A 101 -0.43 1.81 17.83
N THR A 102 0.28 1.92 18.95
CA THR A 102 1.22 3.02 19.22
C THR A 102 2.31 3.17 18.17
N PHE A 103 2.81 2.05 17.61
CA PHE A 103 3.81 2.10 16.54
C PHE A 103 3.26 2.72 15.25
N MET A 104 1.96 2.61 14.97
CA MET A 104 1.34 3.18 13.76
C MET A 104 1.24 4.70 13.82
N GLN A 105 1.23 5.26 15.02
CA GLN A 105 1.15 6.70 15.25
C GLN A 105 2.52 7.38 15.05
N THR A 106 3.58 6.59 14.83
CA THR A 106 4.94 7.11 14.67
C THR A 106 5.17 7.69 13.28
N LYS A 107 6.09 8.65 13.19
CA LYS A 107 6.60 9.16 11.91
C LYS A 107 7.15 8.04 11.02
N ALA A 108 7.85 7.07 11.60
CA ALA A 108 8.42 5.96 10.85
C ALA A 108 7.35 5.12 10.15
N TRP A 109 6.21 4.89 10.81
CA TRP A 109 5.09 4.19 10.20
C TRP A 109 4.43 5.00 9.09
N GLN A 110 4.19 6.29 9.31
CA GLN A 110 3.65 7.18 8.26
C GLN A 110 4.56 7.23 7.02
N GLU A 111 5.87 7.24 7.23
CA GLU A 111 6.85 7.18 6.14
C GLU A 111 6.87 5.81 5.46
N LYS A 112 6.72 4.71 6.20
CA LYS A 112 6.55 3.36 5.64
C LYS A 112 5.33 3.29 4.73
N GLU A 113 4.16 3.75 5.20
CA GLU A 113 2.93 3.74 4.41
C GLU A 113 2.99 4.62 3.17
N LEU A 114 3.63 5.78 3.30
CA LEU A 114 3.90 6.67 2.19
C LEU A 114 4.80 5.98 1.14
N GLN A 115 5.85 5.28 1.57
CA GLN A 115 6.72 4.50 0.67
C GLN A 115 5.95 3.36 -0.01
N THR A 116 5.15 2.59 0.73
CA THR A 116 4.27 1.54 0.17
C THR A 116 3.36 2.11 -0.90
N SER A 117 2.70 3.24 -0.62
CA SER A 117 1.79 3.90 -1.55
C SER A 117 2.49 4.46 -2.79
N LEU A 118 3.69 5.04 -2.63
CA LEU A 118 4.51 5.52 -3.74
C LEU A 118 5.00 4.38 -4.63
N ALA A 119 5.44 3.26 -4.04
CA ALA A 119 5.88 2.08 -4.78
C ALA A 119 4.71 1.48 -5.56
N SER A 120 3.56 1.29 -4.91
CA SER A 120 2.34 0.79 -5.57
C SER A 120 1.87 1.72 -6.69
N TRP A 121 1.92 3.03 -6.49
CA TRP A 121 1.58 4.01 -7.52
C TRP A 121 2.57 4.00 -8.70
N ALA A 122 3.86 3.84 -8.42
CA ALA A 122 4.89 3.73 -9.46
C ALA A 122 4.66 2.48 -10.31
N GLU A 123 4.37 1.34 -9.69
CA GLU A 123 4.05 0.07 -10.38
C GLU A 123 2.75 0.18 -11.18
N LEU A 124 1.70 0.76 -10.59
CA LEU A 124 0.44 1.01 -11.30
C LEU A 124 0.69 1.81 -12.58
N ARG A 125 1.55 2.83 -12.52
CA ARG A 125 1.91 3.62 -13.70
C ARG A 125 2.73 2.83 -14.71
N HIS A 126 3.63 1.96 -14.28
CA HIS A 126 4.37 1.07 -15.17
C HIS A 126 3.41 0.14 -15.94
N ASP A 127 2.46 -0.46 -15.24
CA ASP A 127 1.53 -1.46 -15.81
C ASP A 127 0.41 -0.84 -16.64
N THR A 128 -0.06 0.35 -16.27
CA THR A 128 -1.16 1.04 -16.98
C THR A 128 -0.70 2.02 -18.06
N ILE A 129 0.55 2.50 -18.00
CA ILE A 129 1.13 3.41 -18.99
C ILE A 129 2.29 2.67 -19.68
N LEU A 130 1.91 1.81 -20.63
CA LEU A 130 2.75 1.02 -21.55
C LEU A 130 4.27 1.21 -21.40
N TYR A 131 4.90 0.34 -20.62
CA TYR A 131 6.16 -0.35 -20.95
C TYR A 131 6.33 -1.48 -19.94
N ALA A 132 6.33 -2.74 -20.38
CA ALA A 132 6.74 -3.86 -19.53
C ALA A 132 7.87 -4.63 -20.22
N LYS A 133 9.02 -4.71 -19.55
CA LYS A 133 10.00 -5.78 -19.78
C LYS A 133 10.32 -6.39 -18.43
N GLN A 134 9.89 -7.62 -18.26
CA GLN A 134 10.17 -8.47 -17.11
C GLN A 134 11.69 -8.67 -16.97
N SER A 135 12.24 -8.54 -15.75
CA SER A 135 13.61 -8.98 -15.48
C SER A 135 13.64 -10.50 -15.35
N TYR A 136 14.35 -11.16 -16.26
CA TYR A 136 14.75 -12.56 -16.09
C TYR A 136 16.19 -12.56 -15.58
N THR A 137 16.41 -12.98 -14.35
CA THR A 137 17.74 -13.35 -13.86
C THR A 137 17.80 -14.88 -13.87
N PRO A 138 18.60 -15.51 -14.74
CA PRO A 138 18.90 -16.92 -14.59
C PRO A 138 19.74 -17.09 -13.33
N SER A 139 19.24 -17.83 -12.34
CA SER A 139 20.08 -18.34 -11.25
C SER A 139 20.91 -19.50 -11.81
N LEU A 140 22.23 -19.34 -11.77
CA LEU A 140 23.16 -20.44 -12.02
C LEU A 140 23.34 -21.17 -10.69
N GLU A 141 22.52 -22.18 -10.42
CA GLU A 141 22.65 -22.98 -9.21
C GLU A 141 23.78 -24.00 -9.39
N SER A 142 24.88 -23.81 -8.67
CA SER A 142 25.82 -24.88 -8.39
C SER A 142 25.14 -25.86 -7.43
N ALA A 143 24.96 -27.11 -7.84
CA ALA A 143 24.56 -28.21 -6.95
C ALA A 143 25.69 -28.52 -5.95
N GLY A 144 25.78 -27.70 -4.91
CA GLY A 144 26.55 -28.02 -3.71
C GLY A 144 25.78 -29.02 -2.84
N PRO A 145 26.47 -29.79 -1.98
CA PRO A 145 25.82 -30.74 -1.09
C PRO A 145 24.77 -30.02 -0.22
N GLN A 146 23.55 -30.56 -0.20
CA GLN A 146 22.44 -30.11 0.64
C GLN A 146 22.87 -30.19 2.12
N GLN A 147 23.25 -29.04 2.69
CA GLN A 147 23.19 -28.87 4.12
C GLN A 147 21.71 -28.79 4.50
N GLU A 148 21.27 -29.66 5.42
CA GLU A 148 19.95 -29.53 6.04
C GLU A 148 19.87 -28.13 6.68
N GLN A 149 19.22 -27.21 6.00
CA GLN A 149 18.97 -25.89 6.54
C GLN A 149 18.06 -26.07 7.76
N PRO A 150 18.37 -25.45 8.91
CA PRO A 150 17.49 -25.50 10.07
C PRO A 150 16.11 -25.02 9.61
N LYS A 151 15.06 -25.77 9.95
CA LYS A 151 13.68 -25.42 9.64
C LYS A 151 13.46 -23.95 10.03
N PRO A 152 13.03 -23.08 9.11
CA PRO A 152 12.80 -21.68 9.44
C PRO A 152 11.79 -21.62 10.59
N LYS A 153 12.08 -20.80 11.59
CA LYS A 153 11.15 -20.58 12.71
C LYS A 153 9.77 -20.23 12.16
N PRO A 154 8.67 -20.73 12.75
CA PRO A 154 7.32 -20.33 12.36
C PRO A 154 7.21 -18.81 12.48
N VAL A 155 7.18 -18.12 11.34
CA VAL A 155 6.95 -16.68 11.32
C VAL A 155 5.46 -16.52 11.53
N VAL A 156 5.04 -16.13 12.74
CA VAL A 156 3.66 -15.68 12.97
C VAL A 156 3.33 -14.60 11.94
N GLY A 157 2.28 -14.83 11.15
CA GLY A 157 1.84 -13.88 10.14
C GLY A 157 1.36 -12.61 10.82
N TYR A 158 1.94 -11.47 10.46
CA TYR A 158 1.42 -10.16 10.84
C TYR A 158 0.58 -9.60 9.68
N VAL A 159 -0.64 -9.16 9.99
CA VAL A 159 -1.53 -8.44 9.08
C VAL A 159 -1.64 -7.01 9.58
N GLU A 160 -1.41 -6.04 8.70
CA GLU A 160 -1.47 -4.64 9.08
C GLU A 160 -2.92 -4.26 9.42
N PRO A 161 -3.18 -3.58 10.55
CA PRO A 161 -4.54 -3.28 11.01
C PRO A 161 -5.13 -2.07 10.25
N VAL A 162 -5.22 -2.17 8.92
CA VAL A 162 -5.85 -1.20 8.01
C VAL A 162 -7.03 -1.85 7.25
N PRO A 163 -8.17 -2.14 7.90
CA PRO A 163 -9.25 -2.93 7.29
C PRO A 163 -9.91 -2.20 6.12
N GLU A 164 -9.91 -0.86 6.13
CA GLU A 164 -10.43 -0.06 5.02
C GLU A 164 -9.62 -0.26 3.73
N PHE A 165 -8.30 -0.45 3.83
CA PHE A 165 -7.43 -0.73 2.68
C PHE A 165 -7.83 -2.05 2.02
N TYR A 166 -7.93 -3.12 2.81
CA TYR A 166 -8.32 -4.44 2.31
C TYR A 166 -9.75 -4.47 1.77
N ALA A 167 -10.68 -3.76 2.41
CA ALA A 167 -12.06 -3.66 1.92
C ALA A 167 -12.15 -2.97 0.54
N ARG A 168 -11.32 -1.96 0.29
CA ARG A 168 -11.25 -1.31 -1.03
C ARG A 168 -10.62 -2.22 -2.09
N LEU A 169 -9.62 -3.02 -1.72
CA LEU A 169 -9.06 -4.05 -2.60
C LEU A 169 -10.06 -5.17 -2.91
N LEU A 170 -10.87 -5.58 -1.93
CA LEU A 170 -11.91 -6.58 -2.12
C LEU A 170 -12.94 -6.08 -3.14
N ALA A 171 -13.48 -4.88 -2.92
CA ALA A 171 -14.41 -4.25 -3.86
C ALA A 171 -13.81 -4.10 -5.27
N LEU A 172 -12.52 -3.76 -5.38
CA LEU A 172 -11.84 -3.70 -6.66
C LEU A 172 -11.72 -5.08 -7.34
N THR A 173 -11.44 -6.12 -6.57
CA THR A 173 -11.34 -7.50 -7.07
C THR A 173 -12.71 -7.96 -7.61
N GLU A 174 -13.77 -7.78 -6.83
CA GLU A 174 -15.15 -8.11 -7.22
C GLU A 174 -15.58 -7.33 -8.47
N MET A 175 -15.27 -6.02 -8.53
CA MET A 175 -15.57 -5.21 -9.72
C MET A 175 -14.81 -5.67 -10.96
N THR A 176 -13.57 -6.12 -10.78
CA THR A 176 -12.73 -6.64 -11.87
C THR A 176 -13.27 -7.96 -12.37
N GLU A 177 -13.64 -8.87 -11.47
CA GLU A 177 -14.26 -10.14 -11.84
C GLU A 177 -15.55 -9.92 -12.62
N ASN A 178 -16.49 -9.14 -12.06
CA ASN A 178 -17.76 -8.85 -12.72
C ASN A 178 -17.56 -8.24 -14.11
N GLY A 179 -16.67 -7.26 -14.23
CA GLY A 179 -16.37 -6.62 -15.52
C GLY A 179 -15.76 -7.57 -16.55
N LEU A 180 -14.91 -8.51 -16.14
CA LEU A 180 -14.31 -9.50 -17.04
C LEU A 180 -15.26 -10.66 -17.35
N MET A 181 -16.16 -11.01 -16.43
CA MET A 181 -17.26 -11.95 -16.68
C MET A 181 -18.22 -11.42 -17.74
N ASP A 182 -18.61 -10.14 -17.65
CA ASP A 182 -19.51 -9.49 -18.63
C ASP A 182 -18.93 -9.45 -20.05
N LEU A 183 -17.60 -9.50 -20.16
CA LEU A 183 -16.88 -9.55 -21.43
C LEU A 183 -16.66 -10.98 -21.95
N ASP A 184 -17.04 -12.01 -21.18
CA ASP A 184 -16.84 -13.43 -21.49
C ASP A 184 -15.37 -13.80 -21.76
N VAL A 185 -14.43 -13.17 -21.02
CA VAL A 185 -12.99 -13.38 -21.18
C VAL A 185 -12.35 -14.23 -20.08
N LEU A 186 -13.11 -14.65 -19.07
CA LEU A 186 -12.58 -15.43 -17.95
C LEU A 186 -12.76 -16.93 -18.14
N SER A 187 -11.65 -17.65 -18.09
CA SER A 187 -11.63 -19.10 -17.87
C SER A 187 -11.97 -19.46 -16.41
N GLU A 188 -12.37 -20.71 -16.18
CA GLU A 188 -12.62 -21.24 -14.82
C GLU A 188 -11.40 -21.13 -13.90
N THR A 189 -10.18 -21.18 -14.46
CA THR A 189 -8.96 -21.01 -13.68
C THR A 189 -8.79 -19.57 -13.21
N GLU A 190 -9.11 -18.59 -14.05
CA GLU A 190 -9.00 -17.17 -13.69
C GLU A 190 -10.07 -16.77 -12.66
N LYS A 191 -11.31 -17.25 -12.83
CA LYS A 191 -12.38 -17.11 -11.82
C LYS A 191 -11.95 -17.69 -10.47
N ALA A 192 -11.41 -18.91 -10.46
CA ALA A 192 -10.95 -19.54 -9.23
C ALA A 192 -9.83 -18.74 -8.53
N ARG A 193 -8.96 -18.07 -9.30
CA ARG A 193 -7.91 -17.18 -8.74
C ARG A 193 -8.50 -15.90 -8.15
N LEU A 194 -9.45 -15.27 -8.83
CA LEU A 194 -10.14 -14.08 -8.34
C LEU A 194 -10.91 -14.37 -7.05
N HIS A 195 -11.75 -15.41 -7.03
CA HIS A 195 -12.41 -15.87 -5.80
C HIS A 195 -11.42 -16.23 -4.67
N SER A 196 -10.23 -16.76 -5.00
CA SER A 196 -9.21 -17.01 -3.99
C SER A 196 -8.64 -15.72 -3.40
N LEU A 197 -8.45 -14.69 -4.23
CA LEU A 197 -8.00 -13.37 -3.80
C LEU A 197 -9.07 -12.69 -2.92
N GLU A 198 -10.35 -12.80 -3.29
CA GLU A 198 -11.47 -12.29 -2.50
C GLU A 198 -11.48 -12.91 -1.10
N ARG A 199 -11.44 -14.25 -0.99
CA ARG A 199 -11.37 -14.94 0.31
C ARG A 199 -10.16 -14.54 1.14
N ILE A 200 -9.02 -14.30 0.50
CA ILE A 200 -7.82 -13.77 1.15
C ILE A 200 -8.11 -12.38 1.73
N LEU A 201 -8.68 -11.48 0.93
CA LEU A 201 -8.97 -10.11 1.34
C LEU A 201 -10.04 -10.05 2.45
N GLU A 202 -11.09 -10.86 2.37
CA GLU A 202 -12.09 -11.02 3.44
C GLU A 202 -11.44 -11.44 4.76
N ARG A 203 -10.50 -12.39 4.70
CA ARG A 203 -9.77 -12.85 5.88
C ARG A 203 -8.84 -11.77 6.43
N LEU A 204 -8.15 -11.03 5.57
CA LEU A 204 -7.32 -9.89 5.98
C LEU A 204 -8.18 -8.81 6.65
N ILE A 205 -9.36 -8.51 6.14
CA ILE A 205 -10.31 -7.58 6.78
C ILE A 205 -10.69 -8.07 8.18
N ALA A 206 -11.00 -9.36 8.34
CA ALA A 206 -11.38 -9.93 9.64
C ALA A 206 -10.24 -9.83 10.67
N ILE A 207 -9.02 -10.26 10.30
CA ILE A 207 -7.84 -10.18 11.17
C ILE A 207 -7.53 -8.72 11.52
N SER A 208 -7.58 -7.84 10.52
CA SER A 208 -7.28 -6.42 10.68
C SER A 208 -8.25 -5.72 11.63
N LYS A 209 -9.54 -6.08 11.61
CA LYS A 209 -10.54 -5.58 12.57
C LYS A 209 -10.31 -6.11 13.99
N ALA A 210 -10.07 -7.42 14.13
CA ALA A 210 -9.80 -8.02 15.44
C ALA A 210 -8.56 -7.39 16.10
N GLU A 211 -7.51 -7.14 15.32
CA GLU A 211 -6.30 -6.42 15.78
C GLU A 211 -6.61 -4.97 16.22
N GLN A 212 -7.48 -4.24 15.50
CA GLN A 212 -7.90 -2.89 15.91
C GLN A 212 -8.76 -2.89 17.17
N GLU A 213 -9.63 -3.88 17.33
CA GLU A 213 -10.53 -4.04 18.47
C GLU A 213 -9.83 -4.69 19.68
N ASN A 214 -8.54 -5.03 19.54
CA ASN A 214 -7.72 -5.72 20.54
C ASN A 214 -8.36 -7.04 21.00
N GLU A 215 -8.99 -7.74 20.05
CA GLU A 215 -9.52 -9.09 20.22
C GLU A 215 -8.40 -10.12 20.02
N GLU A 216 -8.50 -11.24 20.72
CA GLU A 216 -7.50 -12.32 20.59
C GLU A 216 -7.69 -13.05 19.26
N LEU A 217 -6.67 -13.00 18.41
CA LEU A 217 -6.64 -13.75 17.16
C LEU A 217 -6.64 -15.26 17.40
N THR A 218 -7.33 -16.00 16.54
CA THR A 218 -7.36 -17.46 16.58
C THR A 218 -6.09 -18.05 15.99
N GLU A 219 -5.78 -19.31 16.31
CA GLU A 219 -4.58 -19.96 15.78
C GLU A 219 -4.59 -20.06 14.23
N ASN A 220 -5.78 -20.19 13.63
CA ASN A 220 -5.99 -20.14 12.18
C ASN A 220 -5.77 -18.74 11.56
N ASP A 221 -5.80 -17.66 12.35
CA ASP A 221 -5.40 -16.32 11.87
C ASP A 221 -3.87 -16.25 11.69
N TYR A 222 -3.12 -16.86 12.61
CA TYR A 222 -1.66 -16.87 12.58
C TYR A 222 -1.06 -17.74 11.46
N GLU A 223 -1.79 -18.74 10.97
CA GLU A 223 -1.38 -19.59 9.83
C GLU A 223 -1.86 -19.11 8.46
N PHE A 224 -2.36 -17.87 8.36
CA PHE A 224 -2.93 -17.38 7.11
C PHE A 224 -1.99 -17.53 5.88
N LYS A 225 -0.67 -17.47 6.09
CA LYS A 225 0.33 -17.65 5.03
C LYS A 225 0.43 -19.09 4.49
N GLN A 226 -0.05 -20.08 5.24
CA GLN A 226 -0.01 -21.47 4.82
C GLN A 226 -1.13 -21.77 3.82
N PRO A 227 -0.85 -22.61 2.80
CA PRO A 227 -1.88 -23.20 1.95
C PRO A 227 -3.00 -23.80 2.80
N MET A 228 -4.26 -23.64 2.39
CA MET A 228 -5.41 -24.03 3.23
C MET A 228 -5.42 -25.53 3.58
N ASN A 229 -4.80 -26.38 2.75
CA ASN A 229 -4.61 -27.80 2.99
C ASN A 229 -3.49 -28.13 4.02
N GLU A 230 -2.64 -27.16 4.36
CA GLU A 230 -1.52 -27.31 5.29
C GLU A 230 -1.78 -26.62 6.64
N ARG A 231 -2.90 -25.90 6.79
CA ARG A 231 -3.30 -25.26 8.04
C ARG A 231 -3.73 -26.28 9.09
N LEU A 232 -3.23 -26.12 10.30
CA LEU A 232 -3.64 -26.84 11.49
C LEU A 232 -5.01 -26.34 11.96
N THR A 233 -5.80 -27.25 12.51
CA THR A 233 -7.03 -26.90 13.23
C THR A 233 -6.68 -26.34 14.61
N ASP A 234 -7.58 -25.56 15.21
CA ASP A 234 -7.41 -25.01 16.58
C ASP A 234 -7.04 -26.10 17.61
N GLN A 235 -7.55 -27.32 17.45
CA GLN A 235 -7.19 -28.46 18.30
C GLN A 235 -5.74 -28.91 18.10
N LYS A 236 -5.30 -29.05 16.83
CA LYS A 236 -3.91 -29.41 16.52
C LYS A 236 -2.94 -28.32 16.94
N TRP A 237 -3.36 -27.06 16.87
CA TRP A 237 -2.62 -25.93 17.41
C TRP A 237 -2.46 -26.02 18.93
N LYS A 238 -3.54 -26.25 19.67
CA LYS A 238 -3.49 -26.43 21.13
C LYS A 238 -2.64 -27.62 21.56
N GLU A 239 -2.56 -28.66 20.74
CA GLU A 239 -1.66 -29.80 20.95
C GLU A 239 -0.20 -29.40 20.67
N MET A 240 0.08 -28.73 19.54
CA MET A 240 1.41 -28.24 19.18
C MET A 240 1.96 -27.27 20.24
N LEU A 241 1.15 -26.33 20.74
CA LEU A 241 1.54 -25.40 21.80
C LEU A 241 1.90 -26.08 23.13
N LYS A 242 1.40 -27.29 23.39
CA LYS A 242 1.76 -28.07 24.59
C LYS A 242 3.06 -28.85 24.42
N THR A 243 3.35 -29.28 23.20
CA THR A 243 4.51 -30.14 22.90
C THR A 243 5.73 -29.37 22.44
N ASP A 244 5.53 -28.32 21.65
CA ASP A 244 6.59 -27.52 21.01
C ASP A 244 6.06 -26.12 20.65
N PRO A 245 5.83 -25.23 21.66
CA PRO A 245 5.31 -23.90 21.41
C PRO A 245 6.32 -23.05 20.61
N PRO A 246 5.88 -22.31 19.58
CA PRO A 246 6.75 -21.41 18.84
C PRO A 246 7.19 -20.24 19.73
N ASP A 247 8.42 -19.76 19.52
CA ASP A 247 8.96 -18.58 20.21
C ASP A 247 8.01 -17.38 20.03
N ARG A 248 7.64 -16.71 21.13
CA ARG A 248 6.86 -15.48 21.05
C ARG A 248 7.71 -14.37 20.39
N PRO A 249 7.13 -13.56 19.49
CA PRO A 249 7.84 -12.42 18.92
C PRO A 249 8.31 -11.44 20.00
N GLU A 250 9.52 -10.92 19.85
CA GLU A 250 10.13 -9.98 20.81
C GLU A 250 9.26 -8.75 21.08
N TRP A 251 8.44 -8.32 20.11
CA TRP A 251 7.56 -7.15 20.20
C TRP A 251 6.26 -7.39 20.99
N ILE A 252 5.97 -8.62 21.44
CA ILE A 252 4.82 -8.95 22.31
C ILE A 252 5.17 -8.80 23.80
N LEU A 253 6.45 -8.69 24.14
CA LEU A 253 6.88 -8.52 25.53
C LEU A 253 6.69 -7.04 25.93
N LYS A 254 5.63 -6.78 26.71
CA LYS A 254 5.34 -5.50 27.37
C LYS A 254 6.48 -5.02 28.26
#